data_AF-A0AAV0LX65-F1
#
_entry.id   AF-A0AAV0LX65-F1
#
_cell.length_a   1.000
_cell.length_b   1.000
_cell.length_c   1.000
_cell.angle_alpha   90.00
_cell.angle_beta   90.00
_cell.angle_gamma   90.00
#
_symmetry.space_group_name_H-M   'P 1'
#
loop_
_entity.id
_entity.type
_entity.pdbx_description
1 polymer ?
#
loop_
_entity_poly.entity_id
_entity_poly.type
_entity_poly.pdbx_seq_one_letter_code
_entity_poly.pdbx_strand_id
1 'polypeptide(L)'
;MVAAADEDTLWDGGNACGKRYRVKCLRGTNKGVEVPCKAGRTVTVKIVDLCPSGCRGNIDLSAEAFKHIADPDEGKIVISLEEYAQRYILIVFFPPTQMRILNG
;
A
#
# COMPACT_ATOMS: atom_id res chain seq x y z
N MET A 1 -2.47 -2.76 -9.33
CA MET A 1 -2.65 -1.42 -9.96
C MET A 1 -1.37 -0.62 -9.75
N VAL A 2 -1.33 0.65 -10.17
CA VAL A 2 -0.13 1.50 -10.09
C VAL A 2 -0.37 2.79 -9.31
N ALA A 3 0.72 3.40 -8.85
CA ALA A 3 0.74 4.68 -8.17
C ALA A 3 2.07 5.41 -8.41
N ALA A 4 2.06 6.73 -8.20
CA ALA A 4 3.25 7.55 -8.14
C ALA A 4 3.57 7.88 -6.67
N ALA A 5 4.86 7.93 -6.32
CA ALA A 5 5.30 8.29 -4.98
C ALA A 5 5.67 9.78 -4.93
N ASP A 6 5.31 10.44 -3.83
CA ASP A 6 5.72 11.82 -3.57
C ASP A 6 7.22 11.90 -3.25
N GLU A 7 7.87 12.93 -3.79
CA GLU A 7 9.31 13.17 -3.70
C GLU A 7 9.84 13.18 -2.25
N ASP A 8 9.18 13.95 -1.38
CA ASP A 8 9.67 14.25 -0.04
C ASP A 8 9.34 13.15 0.98
N THR A 9 8.34 12.30 0.69
CA THR A 9 7.81 11.38 1.70
C THR A 9 7.96 9.91 1.38
N LEU A 10 7.78 9.49 0.12
CA LEU A 10 7.77 8.06 -0.24
C LEU A 10 8.83 7.70 -1.27
N TRP A 11 9.22 8.60 -2.18
CA TRP A 11 10.09 8.27 -3.31
C TRP A 11 11.46 7.72 -2.91
N ASP A 12 12.04 8.25 -1.82
CA ASP A 12 13.33 7.83 -1.24
C ASP A 12 14.44 7.73 -2.29
N GLY A 13 14.65 8.81 -3.06
CA GLY A 13 15.67 8.85 -4.11
C GLY A 13 15.48 7.81 -5.23
N GLY A 14 14.28 7.24 -5.38
CA GLY A 14 13.96 6.20 -6.36
C GLY A 14 13.89 4.78 -5.80
N ASN A 15 14.24 4.56 -4.52
CA ASN A 15 14.17 3.26 -3.89
C ASN A 15 12.74 2.73 -3.77
N ALA A 16 11.72 3.60 -3.80
CA ALA A 16 10.34 3.18 -3.83
C ALA A 16 9.90 2.61 -5.18
N CYS A 17 10.57 2.97 -6.28
CA CYS A 17 10.22 2.47 -7.60
C CYS A 17 10.29 0.94 -7.63
N GLY A 18 9.24 0.30 -8.12
CA GLY A 18 9.14 -1.15 -8.18
C GLY A 18 8.53 -1.81 -6.95
N LYS A 19 8.56 -1.14 -5.78
CA LYS A 19 7.95 -1.67 -4.56
C LYS A 19 6.43 -1.73 -4.69
N ARG A 20 5.85 -2.66 -3.93
CA ARG A 20 4.40 -2.86 -3.86
C ARG A 20 3.90 -2.45 -2.48
N TYR A 21 2.77 -1.78 -2.44
CA TYR A 21 2.12 -1.36 -1.21
C TYR A 21 0.68 -1.84 -1.19
N ARG A 22 0.25 -2.35 -0.03
CA ARG A 22 -1.16 -2.57 0.27
C ARG A 22 -1.73 -1.27 0.84
N VAL A 23 -2.78 -0.77 0.20
CA VAL A 23 -3.43 0.49 0.53
C VAL A 23 -4.86 0.23 0.96
N LYS A 24 -5.27 0.90 2.04
CA LYS A 24 -6.64 0.85 2.57
C LYS A 24 -7.12 2.26 2.89
N CYS A 25 -8.35 2.57 2.49
CA CYS A 25 -9.00 3.82 2.89
C CYS A 25 -9.38 3.76 4.38
N LEU A 26 -8.99 4.77 5.14
CA LEU A 26 -9.33 4.91 6.56
C LEU A 26 -10.48 5.89 6.76
N ARG A 27 -10.42 7.06 6.09
CA ARG A 27 -11.48 8.07 6.12
C ARG A 27 -11.36 9.04 4.94
N GLY A 28 -12.45 9.74 4.65
CA GLY A 28 -12.47 10.88 3.72
C GLY A 28 -11.77 12.11 4.28
N THR A 29 -11.61 13.11 3.42
CA THR A 29 -11.17 14.46 3.81
C THR A 29 -12.25 15.52 3.57
N ASN A 30 -13.25 15.22 2.74
CA ASN A 30 -14.37 16.11 2.47
C ASN A 30 -15.53 15.87 3.46
N LYS A 31 -16.37 16.90 3.67
CA LYS A 31 -17.57 16.82 4.52
C LYS A 31 -18.85 16.45 3.75
N GLY A 32 -18.78 16.39 2.41
CA GLY A 32 -19.94 16.25 1.54
C GLY A 32 -20.22 14.83 1.05
N VAL A 33 -19.33 13.87 1.34
CA VAL A 33 -19.49 12.47 0.91
C VAL A 33 -19.89 11.64 2.11
N GLU A 34 -21.06 11.00 2.03
CA GLU A 34 -21.64 10.22 3.14
C GLU A 34 -20.81 8.97 3.46
N VAL A 35 -20.29 8.30 2.43
CA VAL A 35 -19.52 7.05 2.56
C VAL A 35 -18.20 7.17 1.80
N PRO A 36 -17.16 7.77 2.40
CA PRO A 36 -15.91 8.08 1.69
C PRO A 36 -15.08 6.84 1.32
N CYS A 37 -15.10 5.82 2.17
CA CYS A 37 -14.32 4.60 2.00
C CYS A 37 -15.24 3.42 1.66
N LYS A 38 -14.80 2.59 0.70
CA LYS A 38 -15.49 1.33 0.39
C LYS A 38 -15.12 0.27 1.42
N ALA A 39 -16.10 -0.11 2.23
CA ALA A 39 -15.92 -1.00 3.37
C ALA A 39 -15.22 -2.32 2.97
N GLY A 40 -14.23 -2.73 3.77
CA GLY A 40 -13.50 -3.99 3.61
C GLY A 40 -12.55 -4.06 2.40
N ARG A 41 -12.46 -3.00 1.58
CA ARG A 41 -11.61 -3.02 0.38
C ARG A 41 -10.20 -2.58 0.67
N THR A 42 -9.26 -3.28 0.04
CA THR A 42 -7.84 -2.94 0.00
C THR A 42 -7.34 -3.13 -1.43
N VAL A 43 -6.35 -2.35 -1.83
CA VAL A 43 -5.75 -2.45 -3.16
C VAL A 43 -4.25 -2.57 -3.03
N THR A 44 -3.64 -3.44 -3.84
CA THR A 44 -2.18 -3.49 -3.98
C THR A 44 -1.76 -2.67 -5.19
N VAL A 45 -0.90 -1.69 -4.95
CA VAL A 45 -0.32 -0.82 -5.97
C VAL A 45 1.18 -1.01 -6.06
N LYS A 46 1.72 -0.90 -7.27
CA LYS A 46 3.16 -0.81 -7.53
C LYS A 46 3.52 0.64 -7.76
N ILE A 47 4.58 1.13 -7.12
CA ILE A 47 5.13 2.45 -7.43
C ILE A 47 5.86 2.34 -8.77
N VAL A 48 5.45 3.15 -9.74
CA VAL A 48 6.03 3.14 -11.10
C VAL A 48 6.47 4.52 -11.57
N ASP A 49 6.16 5.56 -10.81
CA ASP A 49 6.45 6.94 -11.18
C ASP A 49 6.79 7.79 -9.94
N LEU A 50 7.50 8.88 -10.19
CA LEU A 50 7.73 9.94 -9.23
C LEU A 50 6.70 11.02 -9.49
N CYS A 51 6.00 11.43 -8.44
CA CYS A 51 5.23 12.65 -8.46
C CYS A 51 6.12 13.74 -7.81
N PRO A 52 6.63 14.71 -8.59
CA PRO A 52 7.50 15.77 -8.07
C PRO A 52 6.71 16.73 -7.17
N SER A 53 7.42 17.57 -6.43
CA SER A 53 6.86 18.54 -5.46
C SER A 53 5.55 19.18 -5.96
N GLY A 54 4.42 18.80 -5.36
CA GLY A 54 3.08 19.23 -5.82
C GLY A 54 1.98 18.17 -5.75
N CYS A 55 2.32 16.92 -5.46
CA CYS A 55 1.36 15.87 -5.17
C CYS A 55 0.56 16.28 -3.94
N ARG A 56 -0.76 16.28 -4.01
CA ARG A 56 -1.62 16.65 -2.88
C ARG A 56 -1.69 15.55 -1.80
N GLY A 57 -0.63 14.77 -1.61
CA GLY A 57 -0.51 13.67 -0.65
C GLY A 57 0.77 12.86 -0.83
N ASN A 58 0.98 11.86 0.02
CA ASN A 58 2.20 11.02 0.05
C ASN A 58 2.32 10.01 -1.10
N ILE A 59 1.19 9.69 -1.74
CA ILE A 59 1.11 8.74 -2.86
C ILE A 59 -0.05 9.18 -3.75
N ASP A 60 0.17 9.16 -5.06
CA ASP A 60 -0.87 9.42 -6.06
C ASP A 60 -1.34 8.10 -6.67
N LEU A 61 -2.58 7.72 -6.38
CA LEU A 61 -3.15 6.47 -6.84
C LEU A 61 -3.72 6.65 -8.25
N SER A 62 -3.50 5.66 -9.13
CA SER A 62 -4.26 5.59 -10.37
C SER A 62 -5.77 5.66 -10.10
N ALA A 63 -6.54 6.27 -11.01
CA ALA A 63 -7.98 6.45 -10.86
C ALA A 63 -8.72 5.14 -10.57
N GLU A 64 -8.26 4.04 -11.18
CA GLU A 64 -8.78 2.69 -10.92
C GLU A 64 -8.55 2.24 -9.48
N ALA A 65 -7.33 2.44 -8.95
CA ALA A 65 -6.98 2.09 -7.57
C ALA A 65 -7.75 2.94 -6.57
N PHE A 66 -7.86 4.24 -6.82
CA PHE A 66 -8.62 5.15 -5.96
C PHE A 66 -10.10 4.74 -5.91
N LYS A 67 -10.75 4.60 -7.08
CA LYS A 67 -12.15 4.16 -7.20
C LYS A 67 -12.38 2.77 -6.60
N HIS A 68 -11.36 1.93 -6.52
CA HIS A 68 -11.48 0.61 -5.91
C HIS A 68 -11.74 0.70 -4.40
N ILE A 69 -11.08 1.62 -3.69
CA ILE A 69 -11.09 1.71 -2.22
C ILE A 69 -11.90 2.89 -1.67
N ALA A 70 -12.22 3.89 -2.49
CA ALA A 70 -12.90 5.11 -2.04
C ALA A 70 -13.90 5.62 -3.09
N ASP A 71 -14.72 6.58 -2.67
CA ASP A 71 -15.56 7.36 -3.56
C ASP A 71 -14.70 8.38 -4.33
N PRO A 72 -14.69 8.38 -5.69
CA PRO A 72 -13.95 9.35 -6.49
C PRO A 72 -14.24 10.82 -6.13
N ASP A 73 -15.43 11.14 -5.62
CA ASP A 73 -15.84 12.51 -5.28
C ASP A 73 -15.12 13.04 -4.02
N GLU A 74 -14.44 12.17 -3.25
CA GLU A 74 -13.53 12.61 -2.19
C GLU A 74 -12.34 13.39 -2.76
N GLY A 75 -11.78 12.96 -3.90
CA GLY A 75 -10.55 13.51 -4.48
C GLY A 75 -9.28 13.37 -3.63
N LYS A 76 -9.41 13.24 -2.30
CA LYS A 76 -8.34 12.99 -1.33
C LYS A 76 -8.89 12.21 -0.14
N ILE A 77 -8.15 11.20 0.28
CA ILE A 77 -8.51 10.31 1.40
C ILE A 77 -7.31 10.12 2.32
N VAL A 78 -7.58 9.76 3.57
CA VAL A 78 -6.56 9.26 4.49
C VAL A 78 -6.49 7.75 4.36
N ILE A 79 -5.28 7.23 4.19
CA ILE A 79 -5.02 5.81 3.92
C ILE A 79 -4.06 5.20 4.94
N SER A 80 -4.12 3.89 5.09
CA SER A 80 -2.99 3.11 5.60
C SER A 80 -2.18 2.59 4.42
N LEU A 81 -0.85 2.65 4.57
CA LEU A 81 0.14 2.19 3.61
C LEU A 81 1.00 1.13 4.28
N GLU A 82 1.02 -0.07 3.71
CA GLU A 82 1.85 -1.17 4.20
C GLU A 82 2.69 -1.70 3.04
N GLU A 83 4.02 -1.72 3.20
CA GLU A 83 4.91 -2.31 2.19
C GLU A 83 4.60 -3.81 2.07
N TYR A 84 4.15 -4.21 0.88
CA TYR A 84 3.89 -5.60 0.55
C TYR A 84 5.21 -6.26 0.16
N ALA A 85 6.02 -6.58 1.16
CA ALA A 85 7.09 -7.54 0.98
C ALA A 85 6.43 -8.88 0.66
N GLN A 86 6.62 -9.36 -0.56
CA GLN A 86 6.16 -10.69 -0.97
C GLN A 86 6.94 -11.69 -0.12
N ARG A 87 6.41 -12.00 1.07
CA ARG A 87 6.99 -12.97 2.00
C ARG A 87 6.91 -14.32 1.31
N TYR A 88 7.97 -14.66 0.59
CA TYR A 88 8.24 -16.05 0.27
C TYR A 88 8.45 -16.74 1.61
N ILE A 89 7.41 -17.40 2.11
CA ILE A 89 7.58 -18.42 3.13
C ILE A 89 8.33 -19.53 2.41
N LEU A 90 9.66 -19.56 2.57
CA LEU A 90 10.42 -20.76 2.27
C LEU A 90 9.96 -21.81 3.28
N ILE A 91 8.92 -22.57 2.95
CA ILE A 91 8.57 -23.79 3.69
C ILE A 91 9.69 -24.78 3.38
N VAL A 92 10.82 -24.65 4.08
CA VAL A 92 11.74 -25.77 4.24
C VAL A 92 10.99 -26.78 5.09
N PHE A 93 10.43 -27.80 4.45
CA PHE A 93 10.02 -29.03 5.13
C PHE A 93 11.29 -29.61 5.76
N PHE A 94 11.58 -29.25 7.02
CA PHE A 94 12.48 -30.07 7.82
C PHE A 94 11.75 -31.40 8.04
N PRO A 95 12.27 -32.54 7.53
CA PRO A 95 11.72 -33.83 7.90
C PRO A 95 11.75 -33.94 9.44
N PRO A 96 10.73 -34.55 10.08
CA PRO A 96 10.55 -34.57 11.53
C PRO A 96 11.65 -35.31 12.33
N THR A 97 12.79 -35.63 11.73
CA THR A 97 13.86 -36.46 12.29
C THR A 97 14.93 -35.69 13.08
N GLN A 98 14.84 -34.37 13.25
CA GLN A 98 15.83 -33.58 14.01
C GLN A 98 15.29 -32.84 15.24
N MET A 99 14.18 -33.30 15.83
CA MET A 99 13.81 -32.86 17.19
C MET A 99 14.65 -33.61 18.23
N ARG A 100 15.96 -33.33 18.28
CA ARG A 100 16.75 -33.59 19.50
C ARG A 100 16.65 -32.36 20.37
N ILE A 101 15.81 -32.46 21.41
CA ILE A 101 15.85 -31.53 22.54
C ILE A 101 17.21 -31.72 23.22
N LEU A 102 18.12 -30.77 23.03
CA LEU A 102 19.27 -30.63 23.92
C LEU A 102 18.75 -29.94 25.19
N ASN A 103 18.34 -30.75 26.17
CA ASN A 103 18.28 -30.29 27.55
C ASN A 103 19.70 -30.39 28.11
N GLY A 104 20.20 -29.24 28.58
CA GLY A 104 21.31 -29.21 29.54
C GLY A 104 20.86 -29.62 30.93
#